data_AF-A0AAV2PS07-F1
#
_entry.id   AF-A0AAV2PS07-F1
#
_cell.length_a   1.000
_cell.length_b   1.000
_cell.length_c   1.000
_cell.angle_alpha   90.00
_cell.angle_beta   90.00
_cell.angle_gamma   90.00
#
_symmetry.space_group_name_H-M   'P 1'
#
loop_
_entity.id
_entity.type
_entity.pdbx_description
1 polymer ?
#
loop_
_entity_poly.entity_id
_entity_poly.type
_entity_poly.pdbx_seq_one_letter_code
_entity_poly.pdbx_strand_id
1 'polypeptide(L)'
;FTEVVRNAVRLAKLVSLKNDWKKLFILHSFHIKRIAIKYYDILDKLSNWKAFQRLLLYLAENLDDGYIDGFFIRNQDVYNKDDGTCHALAEVIREAKMSIKPENLKNLLPDE
;
A
#
# COMPACT_ATOMS: atom_id res chain seq x y z
N PHE A 1 -3.19 12.71 -8.03
CA PHE A 1 -3.73 12.38 -6.70
C PHE A 1 -4.13 13.65 -5.99
N THR A 2 -5.34 13.67 -5.44
CA THR A 2 -5.73 14.58 -4.36
C THR A 2 -4.80 14.46 -3.16
N GLU A 3 -4.91 15.39 -2.23
CA GLU A 3 -4.11 15.39 -1.01
C GLU A 3 -4.30 14.11 -0.18
N VAL A 4 -5.54 13.65 -0.02
CA VAL A 4 -5.88 12.41 0.72
C VAL A 4 -5.12 11.20 0.19
N VAL A 5 -5.22 10.94 -1.12
CA VAL A 5 -4.56 9.79 -1.74
C VAL A 5 -3.04 9.96 -1.72
N ARG A 6 -2.54 11.18 -1.90
CA ARG A 6 -1.10 11.48 -1.82
C ARG A 6 -0.55 11.20 -0.43
N ASN A 7 -1.27 11.58 0.63
CA ASN A 7 -0.90 11.32 2.01
C ASN A 7 -0.95 9.82 2.33
N ALA A 8 -2.00 9.11 1.89
CA ALA A 8 -2.07 7.66 2.02
C ALA A 8 -0.88 6.94 1.38
N VAL A 9 -0.50 7.33 0.15
CA VAL A 9 0.67 6.77 -0.54
C VAL A 9 1.98 7.12 0.16
N ARG A 10 2.14 8.35 0.64
CA ARG A 10 3.34 8.77 1.40
C ARG A 10 3.52 7.91 2.65
N LEU A 11 2.45 7.73 3.42
CA LEU A 11 2.48 6.93 4.66
C LEU A 11 2.75 5.45 4.37
N ALA A 12 2.06 4.85 3.39
CA ALA A 12 2.30 3.47 3.00
C ALA A 12 3.76 3.23 2.55
N LYS A 13 4.36 4.19 1.82
CA LYS A 13 5.78 4.13 1.46
C LYS A 13 6.70 4.22 2.67
N LEU A 14 6.39 5.06 3.66
CA LEU A 14 7.18 5.18 4.88
C LEU A 14 7.13 3.89 5.71
N VAL A 15 5.95 3.28 5.84
CA VAL A 15 5.79 1.97 6.49
C VAL A 15 6.59 0.90 5.74
N SER A 16 6.48 0.86 4.41
CA SER A 16 7.25 -0.05 3.57
C SER A 16 8.76 0.12 3.74
N LEU A 17 9.25 1.36 3.86
CA LEU A 17 10.65 1.65 4.10
C LEU A 17 11.11 1.20 5.49
N LYS A 18 10.35 1.51 6.54
CA LYS A 18 10.68 1.13 7.92
C LYS A 18 10.75 -0.38 8.15
N ASN A 19 10.00 -1.15 7.37
CA ASN A 19 9.95 -2.61 7.46
C ASN A 19 10.78 -3.30 6.36
N ASP A 20 11.61 -2.56 5.61
CA ASP A 20 12.49 -3.10 4.57
C ASP A 20 11.79 -4.00 3.51
N TRP A 21 10.51 -3.74 3.21
CA TRP A 21 9.74 -4.59 2.27
C TRP A 21 10.34 -4.64 0.87
N LYS A 22 11.06 -3.59 0.45
CA LYS A 22 11.81 -3.61 -0.82
C LYS A 22 12.93 -4.66 -0.80
N LYS A 23 13.64 -4.80 0.32
CA LYS A 23 14.76 -5.74 0.44
C LYS A 23 14.28 -7.16 0.67
N LEU A 24 13.27 -7.33 1.53
CA LEU A 24 12.76 -8.64 1.95
C LEU A 24 11.83 -9.27 0.89
N PHE A 25 10.99 -8.46 0.26
CA PHE A 25 9.91 -8.95 -0.62
C PHE A 25 9.92 -8.31 -2.02
N ILE A 26 10.92 -7.48 -2.34
CA ILE A 26 11.00 -6.77 -3.63
C ILE A 26 9.76 -5.87 -3.85
N LEU A 27 9.11 -5.43 -2.76
CA LEU A 27 8.00 -4.50 -2.86
C LEU A 27 8.52 -3.07 -3.09
N HIS A 28 8.41 -2.59 -4.31
CA HIS A 28 8.79 -1.24 -4.69
C HIS A 28 7.66 -0.22 -4.46
N SER A 29 8.04 1.06 -4.33
CA SER A 29 7.07 2.15 -4.17
C SER A 29 6.07 2.29 -5.32
N PHE A 30 6.39 1.77 -6.52
CA PHE A 30 5.47 1.80 -7.63
C PHE A 30 4.31 0.82 -7.45
N HIS A 31 4.49 -0.33 -6.79
CA HIS A 31 3.40 -1.27 -6.47
C HIS A 31 2.34 -0.60 -5.60
N ILE A 32 2.77 0.13 -4.56
CA ILE A 32 1.88 0.92 -3.69
C ILE A 32 1.09 1.96 -4.51
N LYS A 33 1.77 2.66 -5.43
CA LYS A 33 1.10 3.62 -6.32
C LYS A 33 0.11 2.94 -7.26
N ARG A 34 0.38 1.72 -7.73
CA ARG A 34 -0.55 0.97 -8.58
C ARG A 34 -1.86 0.70 -7.86
N ILE A 35 -1.79 0.19 -6.63
CA ILE A 35 -2.98 -0.01 -5.79
C ILE A 35 -3.73 1.30 -5.56
N ALA A 36 -3.00 2.39 -5.25
CA ALA A 36 -3.63 3.69 -5.03
C ALA A 36 -4.34 4.25 -6.27
N ILE A 37 -3.82 3.98 -7.47
CA ILE A 37 -4.49 4.34 -8.73
C ILE A 37 -5.71 3.45 -8.98
N LYS A 38 -5.58 2.12 -8.79
CA LYS A 38 -6.68 1.15 -8.98
C LYS A 38 -7.89 1.48 -8.12
N TYR A 39 -7.68 1.95 -6.89
CA TYR A 39 -8.74 2.28 -5.93
C TYR A 39 -8.91 3.78 -5.69
N TYR A 40 -8.46 4.63 -6.62
CA TYR A 40 -8.41 6.09 -6.45
C TYR A 40 -9.75 6.68 -6.01
N ASP A 41 -10.84 6.39 -6.73
CA ASP A 41 -12.16 6.97 -6.49
C ASP A 41 -12.75 6.61 -5.12
N ILE A 42 -12.32 5.48 -4.55
CA ILE A 42 -12.72 5.03 -3.22
C ILE A 42 -11.87 5.71 -2.16
N LEU A 43 -10.54 5.69 -2.34
CA LEU A 43 -9.59 6.26 -1.39
C LEU A 43 -9.78 7.77 -1.22
N ASP A 44 -10.12 8.48 -2.30
CA ASP A 44 -10.30 9.93 -2.31
C ASP A 44 -11.46 10.41 -1.42
N LYS A 45 -12.47 9.55 -1.21
CA LYS A 45 -13.67 9.87 -0.40
C LYS A 45 -13.47 9.60 1.09
N LEU A 46 -12.28 9.17 1.50
CA LEU A 46 -11.96 8.79 2.88
C LEU A 46 -11.15 9.90 3.57
N SER A 47 -11.09 9.86 4.91
CA SER A 47 -10.12 10.68 5.65
C SER A 47 -8.70 10.16 5.43
N ASN A 48 -7.68 11.00 5.63
CA ASN A 48 -6.26 10.62 5.51
C ASN A 48 -5.94 9.27 6.18
N TRP A 49 -6.40 9.06 7.42
CA TRP A 49 -6.20 7.81 8.15
C TRP A 49 -6.91 6.61 7.52
N LYS A 50 -8.19 6.76 7.16
CA LYS A 50 -8.97 5.68 6.56
C LYS A 50 -8.44 5.32 5.17
N ALA A 51 -8.05 6.32 4.37
CA ALA A 51 -7.42 6.12 3.06
C ALA A 51 -6.11 5.34 3.19
N PHE A 52 -5.25 5.72 4.13
CA PHE A 52 -4.01 4.99 4.43
C PHE A 52 -4.26 3.52 4.83
N GLN A 53 -5.14 3.30 5.82
CA GLN A 53 -5.48 1.96 6.32
C GLN A 53 -6.09 1.09 5.21
N ARG A 54 -6.96 1.67 4.38
CA ARG A 54 -7.60 0.96 3.27
C ARG A 54 -6.62 0.68 2.13
N LEU A 55 -5.67 1.57 1.85
CA LEU A 55 -4.62 1.34 0.86
C LEU A 55 -3.74 0.14 1.21
N LEU A 56 -3.31 0.01 2.48
CA LEU A 56 -2.55 -1.15 2.93
C LEU A 56 -3.37 -2.44 2.82
N LEU A 57 -4.65 -2.38 3.18
CA LEU A 57 -5.54 -3.54 3.06
C LEU A 57 -5.73 -3.96 1.60
N TYR A 58 -5.97 -3.03 0.68
CA TYR A 58 -6.08 -3.35 -0.76
C TYR A 58 -4.80 -3.92 -1.34
N LEU A 59 -3.63 -3.49 -0.85
CA LEU A 59 -2.36 -4.07 -1.23
C LEU A 59 -2.27 -5.53 -0.78
N ALA A 60 -2.62 -5.83 0.47
CA ALA A 60 -2.63 -7.20 1.00
C ALA A 60 -3.66 -8.10 0.32
N GLU A 61 -4.85 -7.58 -0.01
CA GLU A 61 -5.89 -8.33 -0.75
C GLU A 61 -5.41 -8.68 -2.17
N ASN A 62 -4.76 -7.76 -2.88
CA ASN A 62 -4.23 -8.05 -4.22
C ASN A 62 -3.05 -9.04 -4.17
N LEU A 63 -2.24 -9.00 -3.11
CA LEU A 63 -1.19 -9.98 -2.90
C LEU A 63 -1.74 -11.38 -2.58
N ASP A 64 -2.84 -11.50 -1.81
CA ASP A 64 -3.50 -12.81 -1.61
C ASP A 64 -4.05 -13.39 -2.92
N ASP A 65 -4.49 -12.55 -3.85
CA ASP A 65 -4.88 -12.97 -5.20
C ASP A 65 -3.68 -13.42 -6.06
N GLY A 66 -2.45 -13.26 -5.56
CA GLY A 66 -1.21 -13.67 -6.21
C GLY A 66 -0.63 -12.66 -7.21
N TYR A 67 -1.27 -11.51 -7.44
CA TYR A 67 -0.81 -10.56 -8.47
C TYR A 67 -1.15 -9.10 -8.19
N ILE A 68 -0.34 -8.18 -8.74
CA ILE A 68 -0.67 -6.75 -8.77
C ILE A 68 -0.87 -6.34 -10.22
N ASP A 69 -2.07 -5.86 -10.56
CA ASP A 69 -2.41 -5.53 -11.94
C ASP A 69 -1.63 -4.32 -12.49
N GLY A 70 -1.32 -4.40 -13.78
CA GLY A 70 -0.67 -3.37 -14.55
C GLY A 70 -1.65 -2.26 -14.93
N PHE A 71 -1.15 -1.03 -15.02
CA PHE A 71 -2.01 0.12 -15.37
C PHE A 71 -2.30 0.22 -16.88
N PHE A 72 -1.29 -0.05 -17.71
CA PHE A 72 -1.41 0.11 -19.17
C PHE A 72 -1.75 -1.20 -19.88
N ILE A 73 -1.28 -2.32 -19.33
CA ILE A 73 -1.48 -3.65 -19.88
C ILE A 73 -2.41 -4.37 -18.91
N ARG A 74 -3.66 -4.59 -19.33
CA ARG A 74 -4.62 -5.38 -18.56
C ARG A 74 -4.07 -6.81 -18.42
N ASN A 75 -4.21 -7.39 -17.23
CA ASN A 75 -3.73 -8.73 -16.88
C ASN A 75 -2.19 -8.86 -16.86
N GLN A 76 -1.44 -7.75 -16.84
CA GLN A 76 -0.02 -7.82 -16.54
C GLN A 76 0.14 -7.86 -15.02
N ASP A 77 0.68 -8.96 -14.50
CA ASP A 77 1.17 -8.96 -13.13
C ASP A 77 2.49 -8.19 -13.06
N VAL A 78 2.47 -7.05 -12.36
CA VAL A 78 3.65 -6.21 -12.16
C VAL A 78 4.47 -6.59 -10.94
N TYR A 79 3.98 -7.49 -10.08
CA TYR A 79 4.75 -7.98 -8.93
C TYR A 79 5.58 -9.21 -9.30
N ASN A 80 4.97 -10.16 -10.01
CA ASN A 80 5.61 -11.35 -10.58
C ASN A 80 6.44 -12.12 -9.55
N LYS A 81 5.75 -12.59 -8.50
CA LYS A 81 6.29 -13.45 -7.43
C LYS A 81 5.42 -14.69 -7.26
N ASP A 82 5.97 -15.71 -6.63
CA ASP A 82 5.22 -16.90 -6.28
C ASP A 82 4.18 -16.61 -5.19
N ASP A 83 3.09 -17.39 -5.19
CA ASP A 83 1.97 -17.24 -4.25
C ASP A 83 2.42 -17.26 -2.78
N GLY A 84 3.46 -18.03 -2.44
CA GLY A 84 4.01 -18.09 -1.09
C GLY A 84 4.62 -16.75 -0.65
N THR A 85 5.44 -16.14 -1.51
CA THR A 85 5.99 -14.79 -1.29
C THR A 85 4.88 -13.74 -1.20
N CYS A 86 3.87 -13.82 -2.08
CA CYS A 86 2.75 -12.89 -2.09
C CYS A 86 1.95 -12.95 -0.78
N HIS A 87 1.57 -14.16 -0.36
CA HIS A 87 0.82 -14.38 0.87
C HIS A 87 1.62 -13.97 2.12
N ALA A 88 2.91 -14.32 2.19
CA ALA A 88 3.78 -13.91 3.29
C ALA A 88 3.87 -12.38 3.42
N LEU A 89 3.99 -11.67 2.30
CA LEU A 89 3.98 -10.20 2.33
C LEU A 89 2.61 -9.64 2.74
N ALA A 90 1.51 -10.26 2.29
CA ALA A 90 0.17 -9.84 2.65
C ALA A 90 -0.06 -9.89 4.18
N GLU A 91 0.38 -10.96 4.83
CA GLU A 91 0.34 -11.10 6.30
C GLU A 91 1.19 -10.03 6.99
N VAL A 92 2.44 -9.83 6.55
CA VAL A 92 3.32 -8.78 7.10
C VAL A 92 2.67 -7.38 6.97
N ILE A 93 1.99 -7.10 5.87
CA ILE A 93 1.27 -5.84 5.68
C ILE A 93 0.10 -5.72 6.66
N ARG A 94 -0.67 -6.79 6.90
CA ARG A 94 -1.78 -6.81 7.86
C ARG A 94 -1.28 -6.57 9.28
N GLU A 95 -0.21 -7.23 9.68
CA GLU A 95 0.43 -7.03 11.00
C GLU A 95 0.93 -5.59 11.16
N ALA A 96 1.64 -5.06 10.15
CA ALA A 96 2.10 -3.68 10.16
C ALA A 96 0.94 -2.69 10.25
N LYS A 97 -0.16 -2.93 9.53
CA LYS A 97 -1.37 -2.10 9.60
C LYS A 97 -1.97 -2.06 11.02
N MET A 98 -1.98 -3.20 11.72
CA MET A 98 -2.52 -3.33 13.08
C MET A 98 -1.64 -2.69 14.15
N SER A 99 -0.33 -2.61 13.94
CA SER A 99 0.61 -2.01 14.90
C SER A 99 0.65 -0.47 14.84
N ILE A 100 0.14 0.14 13.77
CA ILE A 100 0.18 1.60 13.59
C ILE A 100 -1.04 2.24 14.26
N LYS A 101 -0.78 3.28 15.05
CA LYS A 101 -1.80 4.07 15.74
C LYS A 101 -2.04 5.43 15.06
N PRO A 102 -3.28 5.96 15.08
CA PRO A 102 -3.62 7.22 14.41
C PRO A 102 -2.89 8.45 14.97
N GLU A 103 -2.41 8.43 16.20
CA GLU A 103 -1.60 9.50 16.79
C GLU A 103 -0.23 9.65 16.10
N ASN A 104 0.30 8.58 15.49
CA ASN A 104 1.58 8.61 14.78
C ASN A 104 1.51 9.33 13.43
N LEU A 105 0.31 9.56 12.89
CA LEU A 105 0.09 10.29 11.64
C LEU A 105 0.55 11.74 11.71
N LYS A 106 0.32 12.40 12.86
CA LYS A 106 0.66 13.83 13.05
C LYS A 106 2.16 14.08 12.93
N ASN A 107 2.98 13.09 13.29
CA ASN A 107 4.44 13.20 13.21
C ASN A 107 5.00 12.83 11.81
N LEU A 108 4.16 12.30 10.90
CA LEU A 108 4.58 11.73 9.62
C LEU A 108 4.10 12.53 8.41
N LEU A 109 3.11 13.40 8.58
CA LEU A 109 2.71 14.38 7.58
C LEU A 109 3.31 15.73 8.02
N PRO A 110 4.06 16.44 7.16
CA PRO A 110 4.50 17.79 7.51
C PRO A 110 3.27 18.64 7.81
N ASP A 111 3.30 19.37 8.92
CA ASP A 111 2.42 20.52 9.13
C ASP A 111 2.64 21.46 7.93
N GLU A 112 1.55 21.97 7.36
CA GLU A 112 1.58 22.85 6.18
C GLU A 112 2.59 24.01 6.31
#